data_AF-A0A2Z4Q200-F1
#
_entry.id   AF-A0A2Z4Q200-F1
#
_cell.length_a   1.000
_cell.length_b   1.000
_cell.length_c   1.000
_cell.angle_alpha   90.00
_cell.angle_beta   90.00
_cell.angle_gamma   90.00
#
_symmetry.space_group_name_H-M   'P 1'
#
loop_
_entity.id
_entity.type
_entity.pdbx_description
1 polymer ?
#
loop_
_entity_poly.entity_id
_entity_poly.type
_entity_poly.pdbx_seq_one_letter_code
_entity_poly.pdbx_strand_id
1 'polypeptide(L)'
;LAATACFVIAFIAAPPVDIDGIREPVAGSLIYGNNIISGAVVPSSNAIGLHFYPIWEAASLDEWLYNGGPYQLVIFHFLIGVFCYLGREWELSYRLGMRPWIA
;
A
#
# COMPACT_ATOMS: atom_id res chain seq x y z
N LEU A 1 -7.16 8.55 2.44
CA LEU A 1 -8.36 7.68 2.51
C LEU A 1 -8.16 6.38 1.75
N ALA A 2 -7.94 6.42 0.42
CA ALA A 2 -7.74 5.21 -0.39
C ALA A 2 -6.67 4.26 0.18
N ALA A 3 -5.47 4.76 0.52
CA ALA A 3 -4.40 3.97 1.13
C ALA A 3 -4.86 3.25 2.41
N THR A 4 -5.53 3.95 3.32
CA THR A 4 -6.03 3.38 4.59
C THR A 4 -7.08 2.30 4.34
N ALA A 5 -8.05 2.55 3.46
CA ALA A 5 -9.11 1.58 3.15
C ALA A 5 -8.53 0.29 2.54
N CYS A 6 -7.64 0.43 1.55
CA CYS A 6 -6.96 -0.71 0.93
C CYS A 6 -6.07 -1.46 1.92
N PHE A 7 -5.27 -0.75 2.73
CA PHE A 7 -4.40 -1.35 3.74
C PHE A 7 -5.19 -2.19 4.74
N VAL A 8 -6.28 -1.66 5.31
CA VAL A 8 -7.07 -2.37 6.32
C VAL A 8 -7.69 -3.63 5.72
N ILE A 9 -8.29 -3.54 4.53
CA ILE A 9 -8.89 -4.70 3.86
C ILE A 9 -7.82 -5.75 3.52
N ALA A 10 -6.69 -5.32 2.95
CA ALA A 10 -5.61 -6.24 2.57
C ALA A 10 -4.95 -6.91 3.79
N PHE A 11 -4.70 -6.16 4.86
CA PHE A 11 -4.12 -6.69 6.09
C PHE A 11 -5.03 -7.73 6.76
N ILE A 12 -6.35 -7.56 6.65
CA ILE A 12 -7.31 -8.52 7.20
C ILE A 12 -7.47 -9.72 6.25
N ALA A 13 -7.65 -9.49 4.95
CA ALA A 13 -8.25 -10.48 4.05
C ALA A 13 -7.52 -10.77 2.73
N ALA A 14 -6.36 -10.16 2.44
CA ALA A 14 -5.65 -10.45 1.18
C ALA A 14 -5.18 -11.91 1.13
N PRO A 15 -5.30 -12.59 -0.04
CA PRO A 15 -4.71 -13.91 -0.24
C PRO A 15 -3.17 -13.85 -0.26
N PRO A 16 -2.49 -15.01 -0.21
CA PRO A 16 -1.04 -15.08 -0.36
C PRO A 16 -0.54 -14.46 -1.67
N VAL A 17 0.63 -13.81 -1.61
CA VAL A 17 1.21 -13.01 -2.71
C VAL A 17 2.56 -13.59 -3.14
N ASP A 18 2.79 -13.74 -4.44
CA ASP A 18 4.07 -14.23 -5.01
C ASP A 18 5.14 -13.12 -5.09
N ILE A 19 5.64 -12.72 -3.92
CA ILE A 19 6.57 -11.59 -3.76
C ILE A 19 7.84 -11.71 -4.61
N ASP A 20 8.45 -12.88 -4.68
CA ASP A 20 9.71 -13.09 -5.38
C ASP A 20 9.53 -13.44 -6.88
N GLY A 21 8.28 -13.60 -7.32
CA GLY A 21 7.95 -13.94 -8.72
C GLY A 21 8.38 -15.35 -9.13
N ILE A 22 8.60 -16.23 -8.15
CA ILE A 22 9.05 -17.61 -8.32
C ILE A 22 7.92 -18.63 -8.13
N ARG A 23 6.66 -18.15 -8.06
CA ARG A 23 5.47 -18.95 -7.78
C ARG A 23 5.46 -19.54 -6.37
N GLU A 24 5.98 -18.79 -5.40
CA GLU A 24 5.97 -19.16 -3.97
C GLU A 24 5.21 -18.09 -3.17
N PRO A 25 3.87 -18.20 -3.06
CA PRO A 25 3.06 -17.17 -2.41
C PRO A 25 3.27 -17.12 -0.89
N VAL A 26 3.46 -15.90 -0.37
CA VAL A 26 3.61 -15.62 1.07
C VAL A 26 2.29 -15.11 1.63
N ALA A 27 1.80 -15.75 2.70
CA ALA A 27 0.60 -15.32 3.40
C ALA A 27 0.90 -14.12 4.31
N GLY A 28 0.23 -12.98 4.07
CA GLY A 28 0.41 -11.76 4.87
C GLY A 28 -0.78 -11.38 5.76
N SER A 29 -2.00 -11.84 5.45
CA SER A 29 -3.20 -11.34 6.12
C SER A 29 -3.65 -12.19 7.31
N LEU A 30 -4.51 -11.61 8.16
CA LEU A 30 -5.01 -12.24 9.38
C LEU A 30 -5.83 -13.51 9.10
N ILE A 31 -6.73 -13.48 8.09
CA ILE A 31 -7.55 -14.67 7.78
C ILE A 31 -6.71 -15.84 7.24
N TYR A 32 -5.52 -15.56 6.71
CA TYR A 32 -4.57 -16.56 6.22
C TYR A 32 -3.52 -16.96 7.26
N GLY A 33 -3.85 -16.86 8.56
CA GLY A 33 -3.08 -17.45 9.65
C GLY A 33 -2.02 -16.54 10.29
N ASN A 34 -2.03 -15.25 9.99
CA ASN A 34 -1.16 -14.28 10.64
C ASN A 34 -1.80 -13.66 11.89
N ASN A 35 -0.96 -13.25 12.84
CA ASN A 35 -1.34 -12.39 13.96
C ASN A 35 -0.85 -10.95 13.70
N ILE A 36 -1.05 -10.04 14.67
CA ILE A 36 -0.65 -8.62 14.51
C ILE A 36 0.86 -8.44 14.31
N ILE A 37 1.68 -9.36 14.83
CA ILE A 37 3.15 -9.29 14.71
C ILE A 37 3.62 -9.84 13.36
N SER A 38 3.01 -10.94 12.89
CA SER A 38 3.42 -11.60 11.64
C SER A 38 2.71 -11.06 10.40
N GLY A 39 1.61 -10.33 10.57
CA GLY A 39 0.80 -9.83 9.47
C GLY A 39 1.47 -8.70 8.69
N ALA A 40 1.25 -8.67 7.38
CA ALA A 40 1.76 -7.66 6.47
C ALA A 40 0.89 -7.56 5.20
N VAL A 41 0.91 -6.38 4.57
CA VAL A 41 0.54 -6.26 3.16
C VAL A 41 1.81 -6.56 2.35
N VAL A 42 1.86 -7.74 1.74
CA VAL A 42 3.05 -8.28 1.08
C VAL A 42 3.41 -7.44 -0.16
N PRO A 43 4.70 -7.10 -0.38
CA PRO A 43 5.16 -6.39 -1.57
C PRO A 43 4.74 -7.02 -2.90
N SER A 44 4.62 -6.19 -3.93
CA SER A 44 4.29 -6.64 -5.29
C SER A 44 5.37 -7.56 -5.85
N SER A 45 4.94 -8.53 -6.66
CA SER A 45 5.81 -9.55 -7.25
C SER A 45 7.02 -8.98 -7.98
N ASN A 46 8.19 -9.60 -7.82
CA ASN A 46 9.39 -9.28 -8.59
C ASN A 46 9.20 -9.50 -10.10
N ALA A 47 8.22 -10.32 -10.52
CA ALA A 47 7.84 -10.46 -11.93
C ALA A 47 7.28 -9.15 -12.53
N ILE A 48 6.74 -8.25 -11.70
CA ILE A 48 6.33 -6.89 -12.10
C ILE A 48 7.55 -5.96 -12.18
N GLY A 49 8.57 -6.15 -11.35
CA GLY A 49 9.71 -5.24 -11.25
C GLY A 49 9.27 -3.82 -10.90
N LEU A 50 9.63 -2.84 -11.74
CA LEU A 50 9.26 -1.43 -11.57
C LEU A 50 8.08 -0.99 -12.44
N HIS A 51 7.39 -1.94 -13.09
CA HIS A 51 6.21 -1.61 -13.87
C HIS A 51 5.08 -1.13 -12.95
N PHE A 52 4.34 -0.13 -13.45
CA PHE A 52 3.15 0.37 -12.78
C PHE A 52 2.01 -0.64 -12.95
N TYR A 53 1.51 -1.19 -11.83
CA TYR A 53 0.52 -2.27 -11.82
C TYR A 53 -0.79 -1.86 -11.11
N PRO A 54 -1.59 -0.96 -11.71
CA PRO A 54 -2.91 -0.61 -11.21
C PRO A 54 -3.91 -1.75 -11.45
N ILE A 55 -5.09 -1.66 -10.82
CA ILE A 55 -6.14 -2.69 -10.88
C ILE A 55 -6.52 -3.03 -12.34
N TRP A 56 -6.52 -2.05 -13.24
CA TRP A 56 -6.92 -2.22 -14.64
C TRP A 56 -5.83 -2.79 -15.56
N GLU A 57 -4.60 -3.00 -15.08
CA GLU A 57 -3.58 -3.76 -15.83
C GLU A 57 -3.69 -5.27 -15.61
N ALA A 58 -4.42 -5.70 -14.56
CA ALA A 58 -4.69 -7.11 -14.32
C ALA A 58 -5.92 -7.59 -15.09
N ALA A 59 -5.94 -8.85 -15.52
CA ALA A 59 -7.10 -9.46 -16.16
C ALA A 59 -8.26 -9.70 -15.17
N SER A 60 -7.96 -9.81 -13.87
CA SER A 60 -8.95 -9.98 -12.81
C SER A 60 -8.43 -9.45 -11.47
N LEU A 61 -9.35 -9.31 -10.50
CA LEU A 61 -8.97 -9.00 -9.12
C LEU A 61 -8.16 -10.13 -8.48
N ASP A 62 -8.44 -11.39 -8.81
CA ASP A 62 -7.68 -12.53 -8.27
C ASP A 62 -6.22 -12.49 -8.72
N GLU A 63 -5.98 -12.17 -9.99
CA GLU A 63 -4.62 -11.97 -10.52
C GLU A 63 -3.95 -10.77 -9.85
N TRP A 64 -4.66 -9.64 -9.73
CA TRP A 64 -4.14 -8.44 -9.10
C TRP A 64 -3.73 -8.69 -7.64
N LEU A 65 -4.54 -9.47 -6.90
CA LEU A 65 -4.24 -9.87 -5.53
C LEU A 65 -3.05 -10.83 -5.47
N TYR A 66 -2.99 -11.84 -6.34
CA TYR A 66 -1.87 -12.80 -6.39
C TYR A 66 -0.52 -12.11 -6.61
N ASN A 67 -0.49 -11.07 -7.44
CA ASN A 67 0.72 -10.32 -7.77
C ASN A 67 1.04 -9.18 -6.79
N GLY A 68 0.29 -9.02 -5.70
CA GLY A 68 0.57 -8.02 -4.66
C GLY A 68 0.22 -6.59 -5.07
N GLY A 69 -0.74 -6.42 -5.97
CA GLY A 69 -1.28 -5.12 -6.37
C GLY A 69 -1.67 -4.17 -5.22
N PRO A 70 -2.26 -4.64 -4.09
CA PRO A 70 -2.55 -3.79 -2.93
C PRO A 70 -1.35 -3.00 -2.42
N TYR A 71 -0.14 -3.59 -2.49
CA TYR A 71 1.07 -2.93 -2.02
C TYR A 71 1.35 -1.64 -2.79
N GLN A 72 1.39 -1.72 -4.13
CA GLN A 72 1.63 -0.56 -4.99
C GLN A 72 0.56 0.53 -4.78
N LEU A 73 -0.71 0.15 -4.71
CA LEU A 73 -1.81 1.09 -4.47
C LEU A 73 -1.61 1.83 -3.14
N VAL A 74 -1.30 1.11 -2.06
CA VAL A 74 -1.08 1.70 -0.73
C VAL A 74 0.12 2.65 -0.75
N ILE A 75 1.29 2.22 -1.23
CA ILE A 75 2.50 3.04 -1.17
C ILE A 75 2.36 4.32 -2.00
N PHE A 76 1.78 4.26 -3.20
CA PHE A 76 1.67 5.44 -4.06
C PHE A 76 0.67 6.45 -3.51
N HIS A 77 -0.49 6.01 -3.03
CA HIS A 77 -1.45 6.91 -2.40
C HIS A 77 -0.95 7.45 -1.05
N PHE A 78 -0.22 6.65 -0.28
CA PHE A 78 0.34 7.06 1.01
C PHE A 78 1.43 8.13 0.83
N LEU A 79 2.39 7.93 -0.07
CA LEU A 79 3.47 8.90 -0.29
C LEU A 79 2.94 10.25 -0.77
N ILE A 80 2.00 10.26 -1.71
CA ILE A 80 1.30 11.49 -2.11
C ILE A 80 0.64 12.15 -0.89
N GLY A 81 -0.06 11.37 -0.07
CA GLY A 81 -0.69 11.84 1.16
C GLY A 81 0.29 12.49 2.14
N VAL A 82 1.47 11.89 2.36
CA VAL A 82 2.51 12.42 3.26
C VAL A 82 3.09 13.72 2.72
N PHE A 83 3.39 13.82 1.42
CA PHE A 83 3.89 15.07 0.84
C PHE A 83 2.85 16.20 0.92
N CYS A 84 1.57 15.89 0.69
CA CYS A 84 0.49 16.86 0.88
C CYS A 84 0.30 17.23 2.36
N TYR A 85 0.47 16.28 3.28
CA TYR A 85 0.36 16.54 4.71
C TYR A 85 1.46 17.47 5.21
N LEU A 86 2.70 17.28 4.75
CA LEU A 86 3.81 18.21 4.97
C LEU A 86 3.46 19.63 4.50
N GLY A 87 2.96 19.75 3.27
CA GLY A 87 2.51 21.03 2.72
C GLY A 87 1.36 21.66 3.53
N ARG A 88 0.47 20.84 4.09
CA ARG A 88 -0.64 21.29 4.95
C ARG A 88 -0.16 21.86 6.28
N GLU A 89 0.88 21.28 6.89
CA GLU A 89 1.47 21.83 8.12
C GLU A 89 2.05 23.23 7.88
N TRP A 90 2.78 23.38 6.78
CA TRP A 90 3.25 24.68 6.33
C TRP A 90 2.09 25.65 6.06
N GLU A 91 1.08 25.24 5.29
CA GLU A 91 -0.06 26.11 4.94
C GLU A 91 -0.75 26.61 6.21
N LEU A 92 -1.04 25.73 7.16
CA LEU A 92 -1.68 26.11 8.42
C LEU A 92 -0.82 27.11 9.22
N SER A 93 0.49 26.86 9.31
CA SER A 93 1.41 27.78 9.98
C SER A 93 1.36 29.19 9.36
N TYR A 94 1.28 29.27 8.02
CA TYR A 94 1.19 30.52 7.30
C TYR A 94 -0.14 31.24 7.55
N ARG A 95 -1.27 30.51 7.50
CA ARG A 95 -2.61 31.07 7.77
C ARG A 95 -2.75 31.65 9.16
N LEU A 96 -2.05 31.09 10.14
CA LEU A 96 -2.06 31.54 11.54
C LEU A 96 -0.94 32.54 11.87
N GLY A 97 -0.10 32.93 10.90
CA GLY A 97 1.03 33.85 11.14
C GLY A 97 2.13 33.27 12.04
N MET A 98 2.25 31.95 12.10
CA MET A 98 3.28 31.23 12.86
C MET A 98 4.61 31.18 12.09
N ARG A 99 5.69 30.80 12.77
CA ARG A 99 6.97 30.50 12.11
C ARG A 99 6.84 29.20 11.29
N PRO A 100 7.24 29.17 10.01
CA PRO A 100 6.90 28.08 9.08
C PRO A 100 7.92 26.93 9.06
N TRP A 101 8.30 26.41 10.23
CA TRP A 101 9.34 25.38 10.37
C TRP A 101 8.87 24.16 11.18
N ILE A 102 7.56 23.89 11.14
CA ILE A 102 6.97 22.64 11.68
C ILE A 102 7.14 21.51 10.66
N ALA A 103 6.90 21.83 9.39
CA ALA A 103 7.22 20.99 8.24
C ALA A 103 8.74 20.90 8.02
#